data_AF-A0A2M8CKD4-F1
#
_entry.id   AF-A0A2M8CKD4-F1
#
_cell.length_a   1.000
_cell.length_b   1.000
_cell.length_c   1.000
_cell.angle_alpha   90.00
_cell.angle_beta   90.00
_cell.angle_gamma   90.00
#
_symmetry.space_group_name_H-M   'P 1'
#
loop_
_entity.id
_entity.type
_entity.pdbx_description
1 polymer ?
#
loop_
_entity_poly.entity_id
_entity_poly.type
_entity_poly.pdbx_seq_one_letter_code
_entity_poly.pdbx_strand_id
1 'polypeptide(L)'
;VNSLEKNSFLKIIDYIKSSNPKNSKEIDKILSDVSYDLKNADSINIARVFNLIENEFAETVKEEFVNTTSQLDILIDILIKDGNNILRQDWLAILYEKELKKIKIRTQNLNKQLGTDKSEIDEVRKRDYNIYKSCVETAYTNDTGNNRDSKITNDELSILITLSQQLELSQEEIKLINYLIIPPQKLQIENVITMLKNIGVIFYSKKNNLIYVADEVVRVLRKIRKKEVADKYYRRILKTFKEPQINFVCRKHNIDIKELDYESKIKEIIKEGISFSNLLQNELHKDGTNLTDKKKFINEIWENGLKINASLKGVTIEEKIENIISYFEELEKDEKVGISIEGYDKLLIDLETTLPTFKKSILGEFEMSDDIVLNSNTLLDYNIKPRDILDILTINDLKTFVAAQHIKSRGDLVINILEAYKDAENLMIESYESIGFRNLAELKENGILIKESELGLKFEEITKTIFKKLGFNVDEALKKNLNTAKNQIDIVLNLGNNDIIVIECKTVKESGYNKFSSVSRQIKSYVDTASSKGFSVVKSLLIAPDFSDDFINECDLQFDINLSLITAGSLVNILEGFKDTKLKQFPFQLLMKDVLIKEERILKAIKK
;
A
#
# COMPACT_ATOMS: atom_id res chain seq x y z
N VAL A 1 -13.10 -3.42 -8.80
CA VAL A 1 -14.38 -2.65 -8.77
C VAL A 1 -14.86 -2.41 -10.21
N ASN A 2 -16.10 -2.77 -10.55
CA ASN A 2 -16.66 -2.57 -11.90
C ASN A 2 -17.27 -1.17 -12.10
N SER A 3 -17.68 -0.83 -13.33
CA SER A 3 -18.24 0.49 -13.66
C SER A 3 -19.53 0.84 -12.90
N LEU A 4 -20.36 -0.16 -12.56
CA LEU A 4 -21.60 0.03 -11.80
C LEU A 4 -21.31 0.44 -10.34
N GLU A 5 -20.32 -0.19 -9.73
CA GLU A 5 -19.87 0.08 -8.36
C GLU A 5 -19.26 1.48 -8.23
N LYS A 6 -18.64 2.01 -9.30
CA LYS A 6 -18.01 3.34 -9.36
C LYS A 6 -18.98 4.50 -9.60
N ASN A 7 -20.22 4.25 -10.02
CA ASN A 7 -21.11 5.29 -10.57
C ASN A 7 -21.36 6.49 -9.63
N SER A 8 -21.62 6.25 -8.33
CA SER A 8 -21.81 7.34 -7.37
C SER A 8 -20.56 8.22 -7.22
N PHE A 9 -19.39 7.60 -7.15
CA PHE A 9 -18.11 8.30 -7.09
C PHE A 9 -17.85 9.12 -8.36
N LEU A 10 -18.07 8.54 -9.54
CA LEU A 10 -17.91 9.25 -10.82
C LEU A 10 -18.83 10.48 -10.93
N LYS A 11 -20.07 10.38 -10.44
CA LYS A 11 -20.99 11.53 -10.41
C LYS A 11 -20.48 12.69 -9.56
N ILE A 12 -19.78 12.40 -8.46
CA ILE A 12 -19.17 13.44 -7.62
C ILE A 12 -18.01 14.09 -8.35
N ILE A 13 -17.17 13.30 -9.03
CA ILE A 13 -16.09 13.84 -9.87
C ILE A 13 -16.67 14.72 -10.99
N ASP A 14 -17.73 14.27 -11.68
CA ASP A 14 -18.41 15.06 -12.71
C ASP A 14 -18.97 16.37 -12.15
N TYR A 15 -19.57 16.34 -10.95
CA TYR A 15 -20.07 17.52 -10.26
C TYR A 15 -18.93 18.50 -9.94
N ILE A 16 -17.85 18.02 -9.32
CA ILE A 16 -16.67 18.84 -9.00
C ILE A 16 -16.08 19.45 -10.29
N LYS A 17 -15.96 18.67 -11.36
CA LYS A 17 -15.50 19.14 -12.67
C LYS A 17 -16.40 20.26 -13.22
N SER A 18 -17.72 20.10 -13.12
CA SER A 18 -18.68 21.11 -13.59
C SER A 18 -18.59 22.44 -12.84
N SER A 19 -18.06 22.41 -11.63
CA SER A 19 -17.81 23.59 -10.78
C SER A 19 -16.48 24.30 -11.09
N ASN A 20 -15.77 23.93 -12.15
CA ASN A 20 -14.48 24.49 -12.56
C ASN A 20 -13.40 24.43 -11.44
N PRO A 21 -12.90 23.22 -11.11
CA PRO A 21 -11.92 23.04 -10.05
C PRO A 21 -10.58 23.69 -10.43
N LYS A 22 -9.68 23.83 -9.46
CA LYS A 22 -8.42 24.58 -9.62
C LYS A 22 -7.57 24.08 -10.80
N ASN A 23 -7.58 22.76 -11.03
CA ASN A 23 -6.79 22.07 -12.05
C ASN A 23 -7.60 21.68 -13.31
N SER A 24 -8.72 22.37 -13.59
CA SER A 24 -9.64 22.06 -14.70
C SER A 24 -8.97 21.81 -16.06
N LYS A 25 -7.99 22.63 -16.44
CA LYS A 25 -7.26 22.49 -17.71
C LYS A 25 -6.47 21.18 -17.82
N GLU A 26 -5.88 20.73 -16.72
CA GLU A 26 -5.09 19.50 -16.70
C GLU A 26 -6.00 18.27 -16.73
N ILE A 27 -7.16 18.34 -16.05
CA ILE A 27 -8.21 17.33 -16.11
C ILE A 27 -8.72 17.15 -17.54
N ASP A 28 -9.02 18.26 -18.23
CA ASP A 28 -9.50 18.20 -19.62
C ASP A 28 -8.47 17.60 -20.57
N LYS A 29 -7.17 17.85 -20.33
CA LYS A 29 -6.08 17.23 -21.09
C LYS A 29 -6.02 15.72 -20.87
N ILE A 30 -6.17 15.25 -19.64
CA ILE A 30 -6.18 13.81 -19.33
C ILE A 30 -7.37 13.12 -20.03
N LEU A 31 -8.53 13.77 -20.06
CA LEU A 31 -9.76 13.20 -20.64
C LEU A 31 -9.81 13.31 -22.17
N SER A 32 -9.17 14.32 -22.78
CA SER A 32 -9.11 14.45 -24.24
C SER A 32 -8.34 13.32 -24.92
N ASP A 33 -7.39 12.71 -24.21
CA ASP A 33 -6.52 11.65 -24.75
C ASP A 33 -7.20 10.26 -24.76
N VAL A 34 -8.36 10.10 -24.11
CA VAL A 34 -9.02 8.79 -23.88
C VAL A 34 -10.46 8.77 -24.40
N SER A 35 -11.30 9.65 -23.85
CA SER A 35 -12.67 9.98 -24.24
C SER A 35 -13.16 11.02 -23.25
N TYR A 36 -13.87 12.06 -23.67
CA TYR A 36 -14.36 13.12 -22.79
C TYR A 36 -15.22 12.64 -21.58
N ASP A 37 -15.66 11.38 -21.58
CA ASP A 37 -16.52 10.76 -20.56
C ASP A 37 -15.74 9.91 -19.55
N LEU A 38 -15.86 10.27 -18.27
CA LEU A 38 -15.25 9.56 -17.13
C LEU A 38 -15.76 8.12 -16.95
N LYS A 39 -16.95 7.78 -17.47
CA LYS A 39 -17.48 6.41 -17.38
C LYS A 39 -16.70 5.41 -18.25
N ASN A 40 -16.07 5.89 -19.31
CA ASN A 40 -15.30 5.06 -20.25
C ASN A 40 -13.79 5.15 -20.00
N ALA A 41 -13.35 6.03 -19.10
CA ALA A 41 -11.96 6.12 -18.69
C ALA A 41 -11.53 4.87 -17.90
N ASP A 42 -10.30 4.44 -18.10
CA ASP A 42 -9.68 3.39 -17.28
C ASP A 42 -9.45 3.85 -15.83
N SER A 43 -9.16 2.90 -14.94
CA SER A 43 -8.96 3.20 -13.51
C SER A 43 -7.76 4.10 -13.24
N ILE A 44 -6.71 4.06 -14.09
CA ILE A 44 -5.48 4.84 -13.91
C ILE A 44 -5.78 6.31 -14.17
N ASN A 45 -6.48 6.62 -15.26
CA ASN A 45 -6.89 7.97 -15.60
C ASN A 45 -7.91 8.53 -14.60
N ILE A 46 -8.83 7.70 -14.10
CA ILE A 46 -9.73 8.10 -13.00
C ILE A 46 -8.92 8.49 -11.75
N ALA A 47 -7.93 7.69 -11.35
CA ALA A 47 -7.08 7.99 -10.20
C ALA A 47 -6.28 9.30 -10.40
N ARG A 48 -5.73 9.52 -11.60
CA ARG A 48 -5.03 10.77 -11.96
C ARG A 48 -5.95 11.99 -11.86
N VAL A 49 -7.18 11.89 -12.37
CA VAL A 49 -8.17 12.96 -12.25
C VAL A 49 -8.53 13.20 -10.79
N PHE A 50 -8.76 12.14 -10.01
CA PHE A 50 -9.08 12.24 -8.59
C PHE A 50 -7.97 12.97 -7.80
N ASN A 51 -6.70 12.62 -8.05
CA ASN A 51 -5.54 13.27 -7.43
C ASN A 51 -5.51 14.80 -7.66
N LEU A 52 -6.03 15.27 -8.80
CA LEU A 52 -6.08 16.70 -9.13
C LEU A 52 -7.21 17.46 -8.42
N ILE A 53 -8.19 16.75 -7.85
CA ILE A 53 -9.39 17.29 -7.20
C ILE A 53 -9.55 16.82 -5.75
N GLU A 54 -8.52 16.23 -5.14
CA GLU A 54 -8.58 15.70 -3.76
C GLU A 54 -9.08 16.76 -2.76
N ASN A 55 -8.66 18.01 -2.92
CA ASN A 55 -9.06 19.10 -2.04
C ASN A 55 -10.55 19.43 -2.20
N GLU A 56 -11.03 19.59 -3.43
CA GLU A 56 -12.43 19.85 -3.73
C GLU A 56 -13.33 18.67 -3.30
N PHE A 57 -12.85 17.44 -3.47
CA PHE A 57 -13.53 16.26 -2.94
C PHE A 57 -13.57 16.27 -1.41
N ALA A 58 -12.46 16.64 -0.75
CA ALA A 58 -12.42 16.77 0.71
C ALA A 58 -13.44 17.78 1.23
N GLU A 59 -13.59 18.93 0.56
CA GLU A 59 -14.60 19.93 0.92
C GLU A 59 -16.02 19.38 0.75
N THR A 60 -16.29 18.65 -0.33
CA THR A 60 -17.60 17.99 -0.54
C THR A 60 -17.93 17.03 0.60
N VAL A 61 -16.95 16.25 1.08
CA VAL A 61 -17.15 15.34 2.21
C VAL A 61 -17.28 16.10 3.53
N LYS A 62 -16.55 17.21 3.73
CA LYS A 62 -16.68 18.07 4.93
C LYS A 62 -18.06 18.69 5.07
N GLU A 63 -18.69 19.08 3.97
CA GLU A 63 -20.06 19.62 3.99
C GLU A 63 -21.07 18.62 4.60
N GLU A 64 -20.84 17.32 4.47
CA GLU A 64 -21.68 16.27 5.06
C GLU A 64 -21.52 16.12 6.59
N PHE A 65 -20.43 16.65 7.18
CA PHE A 65 -20.25 16.70 8.64
C PHE A 65 -21.15 17.74 9.31
N VAL A 66 -21.59 18.74 8.57
CA VAL A 66 -22.52 19.79 9.04
C VAL A 66 -23.87 19.17 9.37
N ASN A 67 -24.23 18.11 8.67
CA ASN A 67 -25.40 17.31 8.98
C ASN A 67 -25.11 16.46 10.23
N THR A 68 -25.40 17.01 11.40
CA THR A 68 -25.19 16.41 12.73
C THR A 68 -25.81 15.03 12.92
N THR A 69 -26.70 14.58 12.02
CA THR A 69 -27.31 13.25 12.03
C THR A 69 -26.46 12.15 11.39
N SER A 70 -25.43 12.50 10.61
CA SER A 70 -24.70 11.56 9.75
C SER A 70 -23.78 10.60 10.52
N GLN A 71 -23.33 10.95 11.74
CA GLN A 71 -22.32 10.19 12.51
C GLN A 71 -21.10 9.82 11.65
N LEU A 72 -20.80 10.69 10.68
CA LEU A 72 -19.83 10.43 9.63
C LEU A 72 -18.40 10.35 10.20
N ASP A 73 -18.15 11.04 11.32
CA ASP A 73 -16.91 10.93 12.10
C ASP A 73 -16.65 9.51 12.60
N ILE A 74 -17.66 8.82 13.16
CA ILE A 74 -17.53 7.42 13.63
C ILE A 74 -17.21 6.51 12.46
N LEU A 75 -17.92 6.68 11.34
CA LEU A 75 -17.75 5.84 10.17
C LEU A 75 -16.39 6.05 9.52
N ILE A 76 -15.96 7.31 9.38
CA ILE A 76 -14.63 7.63 8.85
C ILE A 76 -13.54 7.09 9.78
N ASP A 77 -13.68 7.24 11.11
CA ASP A 77 -12.72 6.68 12.07
C ASP A 77 -12.55 5.16 11.90
N ILE A 78 -13.58 4.43 11.45
CA ILE A 78 -13.48 3.01 11.09
C ILE A 78 -12.78 2.83 9.74
N LEU A 79 -13.22 3.53 8.70
CA LEU A 79 -12.72 3.34 7.32
C LEU A 79 -11.25 3.71 7.16
N ILE A 80 -10.72 4.62 7.99
CA ILE A 80 -9.33 5.08 7.88
C ILE A 80 -8.31 4.23 8.64
N LYS A 81 -8.76 3.23 9.42
CA LYS A 81 -7.84 2.33 10.12
C LYS A 81 -7.11 1.45 9.10
N ASP A 82 -5.82 1.22 9.34
CA ASP A 82 -5.02 0.28 8.54
C ASP A 82 -5.71 -1.10 8.55
N GLY A 83 -5.92 -1.71 7.38
CA GLY A 83 -6.64 -2.99 7.26
C GLY A 83 -8.15 -2.90 7.01
N ASN A 84 -8.74 -1.69 7.00
CA ASN A 84 -10.18 -1.49 6.79
C ASN A 84 -10.55 -0.98 5.39
N ASN A 85 -9.61 -0.93 4.44
CA ASN A 85 -9.88 -0.55 3.06
C ASN A 85 -10.66 -1.64 2.28
N ILE A 86 -10.68 -2.89 2.76
CA ILE A 86 -11.51 -3.98 2.22
C ILE A 86 -12.28 -4.69 3.35
N LEU A 87 -13.60 -4.47 3.40
CA LEU A 87 -14.46 -4.94 4.49
C LEU A 87 -15.62 -5.77 3.96
N ARG A 88 -15.98 -6.85 4.66
CA ARG A 88 -17.33 -7.41 4.47
C ARG A 88 -18.38 -6.55 5.16
N GLN A 89 -19.58 -6.56 4.61
CA GLN A 89 -20.73 -5.83 5.17
C GLN A 89 -21.02 -6.20 6.63
N ASP A 90 -20.97 -7.48 6.97
CA ASP A 90 -21.20 -7.98 8.33
C ASP A 90 -20.10 -7.50 9.30
N TRP A 91 -18.85 -7.49 8.84
CA TRP A 91 -17.72 -7.00 9.62
C TRP A 91 -17.82 -5.49 9.88
N LEU A 92 -18.19 -4.67 8.87
CA LEU A 92 -18.45 -3.25 9.08
C LEU A 92 -19.58 -3.03 10.09
N ALA A 93 -20.64 -3.84 10.07
CA ALA A 93 -21.71 -3.75 11.06
C ALA A 93 -21.22 -4.04 12.49
N ILE A 94 -20.34 -5.04 12.64
CA ILE A 94 -19.71 -5.38 13.93
C ILE A 94 -18.84 -4.21 14.43
N LEU A 95 -17.97 -3.66 13.57
CA LEU A 95 -17.10 -2.53 13.92
C LEU A 95 -17.92 -1.30 14.31
N TYR A 96 -18.95 -0.96 13.52
CA TYR A 96 -19.84 0.15 13.81
C TYR A 96 -20.57 -0.02 15.15
N GLU A 97 -21.12 -1.19 15.42
CA GLU A 97 -21.79 -1.47 16.69
C GLU A 97 -20.82 -1.43 17.88
N LYS A 98 -19.60 -1.93 17.71
CA LYS A 98 -18.54 -1.89 18.72
C LYS A 98 -18.17 -0.45 19.07
N GLU A 99 -17.97 0.41 18.08
CA GLU A 99 -17.64 1.83 18.29
C GLU A 99 -18.80 2.59 18.95
N LEU A 100 -20.05 2.37 18.53
CA LEU A 100 -21.22 2.97 19.19
C LEU A 100 -21.33 2.58 20.68
N LYS A 101 -21.11 1.30 21.00
CA LYS A 101 -21.09 0.83 22.40
C LYS A 101 -19.97 1.48 23.19
N LYS A 102 -18.76 1.56 22.60
CA LYS A 102 -17.59 2.20 23.22
C LYS A 102 -17.87 3.67 23.53
N ILE A 103 -18.33 4.44 22.55
CA ILE A 103 -18.67 5.86 22.71
C ILE A 103 -19.71 6.04 23.81
N LYS A 104 -20.78 5.25 23.81
CA LYS A 104 -21.82 5.31 24.84
C LYS A 104 -21.28 5.09 26.26
N ILE A 105 -20.39 4.11 26.46
CA ILE A 105 -19.78 3.86 27.76
C ILE A 105 -18.87 5.02 28.17
N ARG A 106 -18.04 5.50 27.23
CA ARG A 106 -17.08 6.58 27.51
C ARG A 106 -17.78 7.91 27.78
N THR A 107 -18.84 8.26 27.05
CA THR A 107 -19.61 9.48 27.31
C THR A 107 -20.33 9.41 28.65
N GLN A 108 -20.89 8.26 29.03
CA GLN A 108 -21.47 8.06 30.37
C GLN A 108 -20.43 8.27 31.50
N ASN A 109 -19.23 7.70 31.33
CA ASN A 109 -18.14 7.88 32.29
C ASN A 109 -17.65 9.33 32.35
N LEU A 110 -17.45 9.97 31.20
CA LEU A 110 -17.04 11.38 31.13
C LEU A 110 -18.07 12.29 31.81
N ASN A 111 -19.36 12.08 31.54
CA ASN A 111 -20.42 12.88 32.17
C ASN A 111 -20.39 12.74 33.71
N LYS A 112 -20.16 11.52 34.21
CA LYS A 112 -20.01 11.26 35.64
C LYS A 112 -18.80 11.99 36.22
N GLN A 113 -17.64 11.91 35.57
CA GLN A 113 -16.41 12.58 36.03
C GLN A 113 -16.55 14.12 36.03
N LEU A 114 -17.20 14.69 35.02
CA LEU A 114 -17.47 16.13 34.96
C LEU A 114 -18.40 16.60 36.09
N GLY A 115 -19.39 15.78 36.49
CA GLY A 115 -20.37 16.12 37.53
C GLY A 115 -19.93 15.86 38.98
N THR A 116 -18.82 15.15 39.21
CA THR A 116 -18.35 14.82 40.58
C THR A 116 -17.21 15.72 41.05
N ASP A 117 -17.22 16.12 42.33
CA ASP A 117 -16.13 16.86 42.97
C ASP A 117 -14.86 16.02 43.18
N LYS A 118 -14.99 14.68 43.20
CA LYS A 118 -13.86 13.73 43.28
C LYS A 118 -13.58 13.13 41.90
N SER A 119 -13.26 13.99 40.94
CA SER A 119 -12.87 13.60 39.58
C SER A 119 -11.43 13.07 39.56
N GLU A 120 -11.15 12.11 38.67
CA GLU A 120 -9.79 11.68 38.35
C GLU A 120 -9.14 12.57 37.26
N ILE A 121 -9.96 13.33 36.52
CA ILE A 121 -9.50 14.34 35.57
C ILE A 121 -8.92 15.51 36.34
N ASP A 122 -7.72 15.95 35.94
CA ASP A 122 -7.09 17.17 36.44
C ASP A 122 -8.01 18.40 36.31
N GLU A 123 -7.96 19.30 37.30
CA GLU A 123 -8.87 20.45 37.37
C GLU A 123 -8.74 21.40 36.16
N VAL A 124 -7.52 21.58 35.64
CA VAL A 124 -7.29 22.41 34.44
C VAL A 124 -7.94 21.74 33.23
N ARG A 125 -7.73 20.43 33.06
CA ARG A 125 -8.32 19.69 31.93
C ARG A 125 -9.84 19.62 32.03
N LYS A 126 -10.39 19.45 33.24
CA LYS A 126 -11.82 19.47 33.53
C LYS A 126 -12.45 20.83 33.18
N ARG A 127 -11.76 21.94 33.49
CA ARG A 127 -12.16 23.29 33.06
C ARG A 127 -12.23 23.36 31.53
N ASP A 128 -11.19 22.89 30.83
CA ASP A 128 -11.13 22.96 29.37
C ASP A 128 -12.26 22.16 28.71
N TYR A 129 -12.57 20.97 29.22
CA TYR A 129 -13.73 20.18 28.78
C TYR A 129 -15.05 20.92 28.99
N ASN A 130 -15.24 21.55 30.15
CA ASN A 130 -16.46 22.30 30.45
C ASN A 130 -16.62 23.55 29.58
N ILE A 131 -15.52 24.25 29.26
CA ILE A 131 -15.52 25.37 28.32
C ILE A 131 -15.99 24.88 26.95
N TYR A 132 -15.33 23.85 26.41
CA TYR A 132 -15.67 23.31 25.10
C TYR A 132 -17.12 22.79 25.05
N LYS A 133 -17.53 22.01 26.06
CA LYS A 133 -18.90 21.49 26.20
C LYS A 133 -19.95 22.60 26.16
N SER A 134 -19.73 23.67 26.93
CA SER A 134 -20.67 24.80 26.99
C SER A 134 -20.79 25.51 25.64
N CYS A 135 -19.68 25.64 24.90
CA CYS A 135 -19.69 26.19 23.55
C CYS A 135 -20.46 25.29 22.56
N VAL A 136 -20.26 23.97 22.61
CA VAL A 136 -20.99 23.02 21.76
C VAL A 136 -22.50 23.04 22.06
N GLU A 137 -22.86 23.03 23.34
CA GLU A 137 -24.27 23.09 23.78
C GLU A 137 -24.94 24.39 23.31
N THR A 138 -24.25 25.52 23.45
CA THR A 138 -24.74 26.81 22.96
C THR A 138 -24.90 26.81 21.44
N ALA A 139 -23.90 26.34 20.70
CA ALA A 139 -23.93 26.29 19.23
C ALA A 139 -25.06 25.38 18.71
N TYR A 140 -25.37 24.28 19.40
CA TYR A 140 -26.42 23.37 18.96
C TYR A 140 -27.84 23.86 19.32
N THR A 141 -27.99 24.54 20.46
CA THR A 141 -29.31 24.89 21.00
C THR A 141 -29.75 26.32 20.70
N ASN A 142 -28.85 27.22 20.30
CA ASN A 142 -29.18 28.63 20.06
C ASN A 142 -30.31 28.85 19.03
N ASP A 143 -30.43 27.99 18.03
CA ASP A 143 -31.46 28.03 17.00
C ASP A 143 -32.87 27.77 17.57
N THR A 144 -32.98 27.03 18.68
CA THR A 144 -34.27 26.76 19.34
C THR A 144 -34.93 28.04 19.87
N GLY A 145 -34.13 29.01 20.31
CA GLY A 145 -34.61 30.33 20.75
C GLY A 145 -35.29 31.13 19.63
N ASN A 146 -35.04 30.76 18.36
CA ASN A 146 -35.61 31.37 17.17
C ASN A 146 -36.67 30.47 16.49
N ASN A 147 -37.21 29.45 17.18
CA ASN A 147 -38.13 28.44 16.63
C ASN A 147 -37.58 27.71 15.38
N ARG A 148 -36.27 27.41 15.37
CA ARG A 148 -35.62 26.61 14.33
C ARG A 148 -35.11 25.29 14.92
N ASP A 149 -34.93 24.30 14.05
CA ASP A 149 -34.34 23.01 14.43
C ASP A 149 -32.89 23.20 14.90
N SER A 150 -32.53 22.52 15.99
CA SER A 150 -31.16 22.50 16.52
C SER A 150 -30.17 21.93 15.52
N LYS A 151 -29.14 22.72 15.20
CA LYS A 151 -28.02 22.33 14.35
C LYS A 151 -26.80 23.16 14.70
N ILE A 152 -25.63 22.68 14.28
CA ILE A 152 -24.39 23.47 14.31
C ILE A 152 -24.13 23.94 12.88
N THR A 153 -24.03 25.24 12.68
CA THR A 153 -23.74 25.85 11.38
C THR A 153 -22.24 25.77 11.04
N ASN A 154 -21.88 26.03 9.78
CA ASN A 154 -20.48 26.04 9.34
C ASN A 154 -19.62 27.05 10.11
N ASP A 155 -20.17 28.25 10.35
CA ASP A 155 -19.47 29.30 11.07
C ASP A 155 -19.21 28.88 12.53
N GLU A 156 -20.21 28.30 13.20
CA GLU A 156 -20.07 27.78 14.56
C GLU A 156 -19.10 26.61 14.64
N LEU A 157 -19.17 25.69 13.67
CA LEU A 157 -18.24 24.58 13.56
C LEU A 157 -16.79 25.08 13.43
N SER A 158 -16.54 26.12 12.61
CA SER A 158 -15.21 26.71 12.43
C SER A 158 -14.65 27.31 13.73
N ILE A 159 -15.51 27.92 14.54
CA ILE A 159 -15.16 28.47 15.86
C ILE A 159 -14.85 27.34 16.84
N LEU A 160 -15.70 26.31 16.89
CA LEU A 160 -15.48 25.14 17.75
C LEU A 160 -14.17 24.43 17.40
N ILE A 161 -13.83 24.31 16.11
CA ILE A 161 -12.56 23.76 15.66
C ILE A 161 -11.37 24.59 16.14
N THR A 162 -11.47 25.92 16.06
CA THR A 162 -10.42 26.82 16.54
C THR A 162 -10.25 26.71 18.05
N LEU A 163 -11.36 26.67 18.79
CA LEU A 163 -11.37 26.52 20.24
C LEU A 163 -10.73 25.21 20.68
N SER A 164 -11.07 24.09 20.03
CA SER A 164 -10.53 22.78 20.41
C SER A 164 -9.01 22.72 20.22
N GLN A 165 -8.47 23.43 19.23
CA GLN A 165 -7.03 23.56 19.01
C GLN A 165 -6.36 24.37 20.11
N GLN A 166 -6.94 25.51 20.52
CA GLN A 166 -6.39 26.33 21.59
C GLN A 166 -6.43 25.65 22.97
N LEU A 167 -7.40 24.76 23.17
CA LEU A 167 -7.52 23.92 24.37
C LEU A 167 -6.69 22.63 24.30
N GLU A 168 -5.96 22.41 23.19
CA GLU A 168 -5.18 21.19 22.95
C GLU A 168 -5.99 19.90 23.17
N LEU A 169 -7.26 19.88 22.71
CA LEU A 169 -8.12 18.70 22.84
C LEU A 169 -7.77 17.65 21.78
N SER A 170 -7.73 16.38 22.18
CA SER A 170 -7.61 15.24 21.29
C SER A 170 -8.89 15.05 20.46
N GLN A 171 -8.78 14.33 19.34
CA GLN A 171 -9.95 14.03 18.51
C GLN A 171 -11.01 13.24 19.27
N GLU A 172 -10.58 12.30 20.11
CA GLU A 172 -11.48 11.48 20.91
C GLU A 172 -12.17 12.29 22.02
N GLU A 173 -11.46 13.22 22.69
CA GLU A 173 -12.06 14.12 23.67
C GLU A 173 -13.14 15.01 23.03
N ILE A 174 -12.84 15.62 21.88
CA ILE A 174 -13.80 16.43 21.10
C ILE A 174 -15.03 15.58 20.77
N LYS A 175 -14.80 14.38 20.23
CA LYS A 175 -15.86 13.44 19.85
C LYS A 175 -16.74 13.08 21.04
N LEU A 176 -16.15 12.73 22.18
CA LEU A 176 -16.90 12.38 23.38
C LEU A 176 -17.72 13.55 23.91
N ILE A 177 -17.16 14.77 23.94
CA ILE A 177 -17.90 15.96 24.39
C ILE A 177 -19.05 16.29 23.44
N ASN A 178 -18.85 16.18 22.12
CA ASN A 178 -19.91 16.37 21.14
C ASN A 178 -21.05 15.36 21.35
N TYR A 179 -20.71 14.08 21.57
CA TYR A 179 -21.68 13.01 21.83
C TYR A 179 -22.34 13.06 23.22
N LEU A 180 -21.87 13.91 24.15
CA LEU A 180 -22.63 14.25 25.36
C LEU A 180 -23.84 15.12 25.05
N ILE A 181 -23.72 16.00 24.06
CA ILE A 181 -24.77 16.95 23.67
C ILE A 181 -25.69 16.35 22.61
N ILE A 182 -25.11 15.67 21.62
CA ILE A 182 -25.82 15.08 20.48
C ILE A 182 -25.56 13.56 20.48
N PRO A 183 -26.34 12.74 21.20
CA PRO A 183 -26.06 11.30 21.32
C PRO A 183 -26.12 10.57 19.96
N PRO A 184 -25.24 9.58 19.72
CA PRO A 184 -25.24 8.84 18.46
C PRO A 184 -26.45 7.88 18.37
N GLN A 185 -27.00 7.71 17.17
CA GLN A 185 -28.13 6.81 16.90
C GLN A 185 -27.71 5.64 16.02
N LYS A 186 -28.02 4.40 16.43
CA LYS A 186 -27.69 3.23 15.59
C LYS A 186 -28.52 3.22 14.31
N LEU A 187 -27.86 3.36 13.18
CA LEU A 187 -28.47 3.20 11.85
C LEU A 187 -28.43 1.73 11.38
N GLN A 188 -29.32 1.37 10.47
CA GLN A 188 -29.23 0.09 9.75
C GLN A 188 -28.03 0.11 8.81
N ILE A 189 -27.34 -1.03 8.69
CA ILE A 189 -26.08 -1.10 7.93
C ILE A 189 -26.27 -0.78 6.44
N GLU A 190 -27.43 -1.14 5.86
CA GLU A 190 -27.77 -0.85 4.47
C GLU A 190 -27.88 0.67 4.23
N ASN A 191 -28.39 1.41 5.23
CA ASN A 191 -28.50 2.86 5.17
C ASN A 191 -27.12 3.50 5.30
N VAL A 192 -26.28 2.99 6.22
CA VAL A 192 -24.88 3.41 6.37
C VAL A 192 -24.11 3.23 5.06
N ILE A 193 -24.18 2.05 4.45
CA ILE A 193 -23.51 1.76 3.17
C ILE A 193 -24.05 2.67 2.06
N THR A 194 -25.37 2.88 2.01
CA THR A 194 -25.97 3.74 0.99
C THR A 194 -25.52 5.20 1.13
N MET A 195 -25.47 5.71 2.36
CA MET A 195 -24.96 7.04 2.67
C MET A 195 -23.49 7.19 2.25
N LEU A 196 -22.61 6.30 2.73
CA LEU A 196 -21.18 6.32 2.41
C LEU A 196 -20.92 6.22 0.90
N LYS A 197 -21.70 5.39 0.19
CA LYS A 197 -21.58 5.27 -1.27
C LYS A 197 -22.04 6.56 -1.98
N ASN A 198 -23.09 7.21 -1.49
CA ASN A 198 -23.64 8.42 -2.11
C ASN A 198 -22.71 9.63 -1.96
N ILE A 199 -21.95 9.70 -0.88
CA ILE A 199 -20.89 10.72 -0.69
C ILE A 199 -19.56 10.30 -1.34
N GLY A 200 -19.52 9.16 -2.02
CA GLY A 200 -18.37 8.71 -2.81
C GLY A 200 -17.19 8.17 -2.01
N VAL A 201 -17.35 7.92 -0.70
CA VAL A 201 -16.23 7.47 0.14
C VAL A 201 -16.01 5.96 0.10
N ILE A 202 -16.99 5.18 -0.39
CA ILE A 202 -16.85 3.73 -0.57
C ILE A 202 -17.37 3.26 -1.94
N PHE A 203 -16.86 2.11 -2.36
CA PHE A 203 -17.42 1.28 -3.42
C PHE A 203 -18.01 0.02 -2.79
N TYR A 204 -19.20 -0.40 -3.22
CA TYR A 204 -19.87 -1.55 -2.62
C TYR A 204 -20.26 -2.59 -3.66
N SER A 205 -19.65 -3.77 -3.56
CA SER A 205 -19.96 -4.94 -4.38
C SER A 205 -21.06 -5.77 -3.74
N LYS A 206 -22.30 -5.53 -4.18
CA LYS A 206 -23.48 -6.30 -3.75
C LYS A 206 -23.36 -7.80 -4.00
N LYS A 207 -22.65 -8.21 -5.07
CA LYS A 207 -22.47 -9.61 -5.43
C LYS A 207 -21.64 -10.37 -4.38
N ASN A 208 -20.61 -9.71 -3.86
CA ASN A 208 -19.64 -10.32 -2.96
C ASN A 208 -19.85 -9.89 -1.49
N ASN A 209 -20.80 -8.97 -1.23
CA ASN A 209 -20.98 -8.29 0.06
C ASN A 209 -19.71 -7.63 0.59
N LEU A 210 -18.90 -7.08 -0.33
CA LEU A 210 -17.62 -6.43 -0.04
C LEU A 210 -17.72 -4.92 -0.25
N ILE A 211 -17.10 -4.19 0.66
CA ILE A 211 -16.94 -2.75 0.69
C ILE A 211 -15.47 -2.47 0.43
N TYR A 212 -15.19 -1.59 -0.52
CA TYR A 212 -13.85 -1.16 -0.87
C TYR A 212 -13.73 0.34 -0.62
N VAL A 213 -12.64 0.76 -0.01
CA VAL A 213 -12.23 2.15 0.15
C VAL A 213 -10.94 2.30 -0.62
N ALA A 214 -10.87 3.20 -1.59
CA ALA A 214 -9.62 3.44 -2.30
C ALA A 214 -8.61 4.12 -1.36
N ASP A 215 -7.32 3.79 -1.50
CA ASP A 215 -6.26 4.36 -0.67
C ASP A 215 -6.19 5.90 -0.80
N GLU A 216 -6.47 6.43 -2.00
CA GLU A 216 -6.61 7.88 -2.23
C GLU A 216 -7.69 8.49 -1.34
N VAL A 217 -8.84 7.81 -1.26
CA VAL A 217 -9.96 8.25 -0.42
C VAL A 217 -9.59 8.14 1.06
N VAL A 218 -8.95 7.05 1.48
CA VAL A 218 -8.45 6.89 2.87
C VAL A 218 -7.52 8.03 3.26
N ARG A 219 -6.61 8.47 2.38
CA ARG A 219 -5.74 9.63 2.60
C ARG A 219 -6.53 10.92 2.78
N VAL A 220 -7.50 11.18 1.89
CA VAL A 220 -8.37 12.37 2.01
C VAL A 220 -9.14 12.36 3.32
N LEU A 221 -9.76 11.23 3.67
CA LEU A 221 -10.52 11.06 4.90
C LEU A 221 -9.65 11.27 6.15
N ARG A 222 -8.40 10.77 6.17
CA ARG A 222 -7.45 11.03 7.26
C ARG A 222 -7.13 12.51 7.41
N LYS A 223 -6.89 13.22 6.31
CA LYS A 223 -6.67 14.67 6.31
C LYS A 223 -7.88 15.43 6.88
N ILE A 224 -9.10 15.03 6.53
CA ILE A 224 -10.34 15.59 7.10
C ILE A 224 -10.39 15.37 8.62
N ARG A 225 -10.00 14.18 9.10
CA ARG A 225 -9.92 13.85 10.53
C ARG A 225 -8.67 14.40 11.24
N LYS A 226 -7.85 15.19 10.55
CA LYS A 226 -6.58 15.73 11.06
C LYS A 226 -5.60 14.64 11.56
N LYS A 227 -5.69 13.45 10.99
CA LYS A 227 -4.69 12.39 11.15
C LYS A 227 -3.63 12.56 10.05
N GLU A 228 -2.46 13.04 10.43
CA GLU A 228 -1.41 13.45 9.49
C GLU A 228 -0.67 12.26 8.86
N VAL A 229 -0.64 11.11 9.53
CA VAL A 229 -0.02 9.87 9.04
C VAL A 229 -0.90 8.66 9.37
N ALA A 230 -0.70 7.53 8.65
CA ALA A 230 -1.34 6.26 8.97
C ALA A 230 -0.95 5.76 10.37
N ASP A 231 -1.84 4.98 11.02
CA ASP A 231 -1.64 4.47 12.37
C ASP A 231 -0.38 3.57 12.45
N LYS A 232 -0.06 2.79 11.42
CA LYS A 232 1.17 1.98 11.28
C LYS A 232 2.45 2.83 11.27
N TYR A 233 2.43 4.00 10.62
CA TYR A 233 3.59 4.91 10.59
C TYR A 233 3.71 5.70 11.88
N TYR A 234 2.59 6.07 12.48
CA TYR A 234 2.59 6.69 13.79
C TYR A 234 3.18 5.74 14.84
N ARG A 235 2.77 4.47 14.83
CA ARG A 235 3.36 3.41 15.67
C ARG A 235 4.87 3.33 15.49
N ARG A 236 5.35 3.30 14.24
CA ARG A 236 6.78 3.26 13.95
C ARG A 236 7.54 4.40 14.62
N ILE A 237 6.99 5.61 14.60
CA ILE A 237 7.57 6.78 15.29
C ILE A 237 7.52 6.63 16.80
N LEU A 238 6.36 6.25 17.35
CA LEU A 238 6.18 6.07 18.80
C LEU A 238 7.13 5.01 19.37
N LYS A 239 7.39 3.93 18.62
CA LYS A 239 8.35 2.89 19.00
C LYS A 239 9.80 3.37 19.08
N THR A 240 10.14 4.54 18.52
CA THR A 240 11.47 5.17 18.68
C THR A 240 11.64 5.84 20.04
N PHE A 241 10.55 6.08 20.78
CA PHE A 241 10.59 6.78 22.06
C PHE A 241 10.87 5.83 23.22
N LYS A 242 11.44 6.39 24.29
CA LYS A 242 11.63 5.64 25.53
C LYS A 242 10.33 5.63 26.32
N GLU A 243 10.10 4.57 27.09
CA GLU A 243 8.89 4.45 27.92
C GLU A 243 8.56 5.68 28.80
N PRO A 244 9.53 6.39 29.41
CA PRO A 244 9.23 7.63 30.14
C PRO A 244 8.59 8.73 29.29
N GLN A 245 8.94 8.83 28.00
CA GLN A 245 8.35 9.79 27.06
C GLN A 245 6.92 9.38 26.73
N ILE A 246 6.68 8.09 26.45
CA ILE A 246 5.34 7.55 26.22
C ILE A 246 4.43 7.78 27.45
N ASN A 247 4.94 7.52 28.65
CA ASN A 247 4.21 7.78 29.90
C ASN A 247 3.87 9.27 30.07
N PHE A 248 4.75 10.18 29.65
CA PHE A 248 4.50 11.62 29.73
C PHE A 248 3.32 12.02 28.84
N VAL A 249 3.30 11.54 27.60
CA VAL A 249 2.21 11.76 26.64
C VAL A 249 0.90 11.20 27.19
N CYS A 250 0.91 9.96 27.68
CA CYS A 250 -0.28 9.33 28.26
C CYS A 250 -0.87 10.16 29.41
N ARG A 251 -0.04 10.66 30.32
CA ARG A 251 -0.50 11.51 31.44
C ARG A 251 -1.10 12.82 30.96
N LYS A 252 -0.49 13.46 29.95
CA LYS A 252 -0.98 14.74 29.40
C LYS A 252 -2.40 14.59 28.82
N HIS A 253 -2.68 13.44 28.20
CA HIS A 253 -3.98 13.13 27.59
C HIS A 253 -4.88 12.24 28.47
N ASN A 254 -4.61 12.18 29.77
CA ASN A 254 -5.42 11.44 30.75
C ASN A 254 -5.66 9.95 30.41
N ILE A 255 -4.67 9.31 29.79
CA ILE A 255 -4.66 7.87 29.51
C ILE A 255 -4.15 7.15 30.77
N ASP A 256 -4.93 6.20 31.30
CA ASP A 256 -4.51 5.42 32.47
C ASP A 256 -3.39 4.44 32.10
N ILE A 257 -2.23 4.63 32.72
CA ILE A 257 -1.00 3.86 32.46
C ILE A 257 -0.75 2.74 33.47
N LYS A 258 -1.53 2.61 34.55
CA LYS A 258 -1.18 1.75 35.69
C LYS A 258 -1.12 0.27 35.35
N GLU A 259 -1.95 -0.18 34.40
CA GLU A 259 -2.06 -1.59 34.00
C GLU A 259 -1.62 -1.85 32.55
N LEU A 260 -1.11 -0.83 31.85
CA LEU A 260 -0.71 -0.93 30.45
C LEU A 260 0.77 -1.24 30.31
N ASP A 261 1.10 -2.19 29.44
CA ASP A 261 2.47 -2.37 28.95
C ASP A 261 2.83 -1.31 27.89
N TYR A 262 4.10 -1.29 27.48
CA TYR A 262 4.62 -0.31 26.54
C TYR A 262 3.84 -0.27 25.21
N GLU A 263 3.56 -1.45 24.63
CA GLU A 263 2.86 -1.55 23.35
C GLU A 263 1.39 -1.13 23.46
N SER A 264 0.73 -1.47 24.58
CA SER A 264 -0.63 -1.04 24.87
C SER A 264 -0.73 0.47 25.04
N LYS A 265 0.26 1.12 25.67
CA LYS A 265 0.32 2.59 25.75
C LYS A 265 0.41 3.24 24.37
N ILE A 266 1.27 2.71 23.49
CA ILE A 266 1.36 3.18 22.10
C ILE A 266 0.02 3.04 21.39
N LYS A 267 -0.64 1.89 21.56
CA LYS A 267 -1.95 1.62 20.96
C LYS A 267 -3.00 2.61 21.45
N GLU A 268 -3.03 2.94 22.74
CA GLU A 268 -3.97 3.94 23.27
C GLU A 268 -3.65 5.35 22.78
N ILE A 269 -2.37 5.76 22.68
CA ILE A 269 -1.98 7.06 22.10
C ILE A 269 -2.53 7.22 20.67
N ILE A 270 -2.40 6.20 19.83
CA ILE A 270 -2.90 6.21 18.46
C ILE A 270 -4.43 6.25 18.44
N LYS A 271 -5.09 5.45 19.28
CA LYS A 271 -6.57 5.40 19.38
C LYS A 271 -7.19 6.71 19.86
N GLU A 272 -6.54 7.41 20.79
CA GLU A 272 -7.02 8.72 21.27
C GLU A 272 -6.86 9.82 20.20
N GLY A 273 -6.14 9.55 19.11
CA GLY A 273 -5.99 10.49 18.00
C GLY A 273 -5.17 11.71 18.37
N ILE A 274 -4.12 11.53 19.18
CA ILE A 274 -3.18 12.59 19.54
C ILE A 274 -2.45 13.06 18.28
N SER A 275 -2.42 14.38 18.04
CA SER A 275 -1.82 14.96 16.82
C SER A 275 -0.34 14.61 16.69
N PHE A 276 0.05 14.11 15.51
CA PHE A 276 1.42 13.74 15.20
C PHE A 276 2.37 14.94 15.28
N SER A 277 2.01 16.04 14.62
CA SER A 277 2.81 17.27 14.63
C SER A 277 2.90 17.88 16.02
N ASN A 278 1.77 17.98 16.74
CA ASN A 278 1.80 18.56 18.09
C ASN A 278 2.65 17.73 19.05
N LEU A 279 2.54 16.40 18.95
CA LEU A 279 3.33 15.45 19.74
C LEU A 279 4.84 15.74 19.58
N LEU A 280 5.30 15.83 18.32
CA LEU A 280 6.70 16.03 17.99
C LEU A 280 7.21 17.45 18.31
N GLN A 281 6.37 18.46 18.10
CA GLN A 281 6.75 19.86 18.27
C GLN A 281 6.76 20.29 19.75
N ASN A 282 5.78 19.83 20.53
CA ASN A 282 5.46 20.41 21.83
C ASN A 282 5.41 19.37 22.95
N GLU A 283 4.72 18.24 22.75
CA GLU A 283 4.34 17.36 23.87
C GLU A 283 5.45 16.44 24.37
N LEU A 284 6.51 16.20 23.59
CA LEU A 284 7.64 15.36 24.02
C LEU A 284 8.73 16.15 24.76
N HIS A 285 8.61 17.48 24.79
CA HIS A 285 9.64 18.37 25.32
C HIS A 285 9.24 18.90 26.69
N LYS A 286 10.22 19.06 27.58
CA LYS A 286 9.98 19.74 28.86
C LYS A 286 9.80 21.23 28.64
N ASP A 287 9.06 21.88 29.54
CA ASP A 287 8.91 23.33 29.53
C ASP A 287 10.29 24.03 29.55
N GLY A 288 10.47 25.03 28.69
CA GLY A 288 11.73 25.77 28.53
C GLY A 288 12.77 25.09 27.63
N THR A 289 12.50 23.94 27.01
CA THR A 289 13.41 23.33 26.03
C THR A 289 13.62 24.27 24.83
N ASN A 290 14.88 24.60 24.53
CA ASN A 290 15.21 25.53 23.45
C ASN A 290 14.95 24.93 22.06
N LEU A 291 14.75 25.79 21.06
CA LEU A 291 14.44 25.38 19.68
C LEU A 291 15.53 24.51 19.03
N THR A 292 16.79 24.73 19.39
CA THR A 292 17.93 23.97 18.82
C THR A 292 17.88 22.51 19.26
N ASP A 293 17.60 22.26 20.53
CA ASP A 293 17.52 20.91 21.09
C ASP A 293 16.27 20.19 20.58
N LYS A 294 15.15 20.89 20.43
CA LYS A 294 13.97 20.35 19.75
C LYS A 294 14.29 19.90 18.32
N LYS A 295 15.01 20.71 17.53
CA LYS A 295 15.41 20.33 16.16
C LYS A 295 16.36 19.14 16.12
N LYS A 296 17.32 19.06 17.05
CA LYS A 296 18.22 17.90 17.18
C LYS A 296 17.43 16.63 17.45
N PHE A 297 16.47 16.68 18.37
CA PHE A 297 15.59 15.54 18.67
C PHE A 297 14.87 15.02 17.43
N ILE A 298 14.29 15.91 16.59
CA ILE A 298 13.63 15.50 15.34
C ILE A 298 14.61 14.85 14.34
N ASN A 299 15.82 15.39 14.20
CA ASN A 299 16.84 14.77 13.35
C ASN A 299 17.28 13.40 13.89
N GLU A 300 17.39 13.24 15.21
CA GLU A 300 17.72 11.95 15.84
C GLU A 300 16.63 10.90 15.58
N ILE A 301 15.34 11.28 15.64
CA ILE A 301 14.25 10.37 15.26
C ILE A 301 14.43 9.91 13.82
N TRP A 302 14.72 10.83 12.90
CA TRP A 302 14.88 10.52 11.48
C TRP A 302 16.07 9.60 11.19
N GLU A 303 17.25 9.96 11.67
CA GLU A 303 18.50 9.25 11.37
C GLU A 303 18.63 7.96 12.19
N ASN A 304 18.36 8.03 13.50
CA ASN A 304 18.62 6.93 14.43
C ASN A 304 17.36 6.14 14.78
N GLY A 305 16.19 6.76 14.82
CA GLY A 305 14.92 6.09 15.10
C GLY A 305 14.41 5.33 13.88
N LEU A 306 14.18 6.06 12.77
CA LEU A 306 13.63 5.50 11.54
C LEU A 306 14.69 4.81 10.66
N LYS A 307 15.97 5.08 10.91
CA LYS A 307 17.13 4.58 10.15
C LYS A 307 17.12 5.03 8.69
N ILE A 308 16.76 6.30 8.45
CA ILE A 308 16.73 6.85 7.10
C ILE A 308 18.11 7.44 6.77
N ASN A 309 18.70 6.96 5.67
CA ASN A 309 20.06 7.34 5.27
C ASN A 309 20.16 8.77 4.69
N ALA A 310 19.07 9.28 4.13
CA ALA A 310 19.02 10.65 3.62
C ALA A 310 18.96 11.65 4.77
N SER A 311 19.49 12.86 4.60
CA SER A 311 19.35 13.91 5.61
C SER A 311 17.94 14.51 5.60
N LEU A 312 17.43 14.83 6.80
CA LEU A 312 16.12 15.48 6.94
C LEU A 312 16.20 16.96 6.50
N LYS A 313 15.48 17.30 5.43
CA LYS A 313 15.35 18.67 4.91
C LYS A 313 14.55 19.57 5.86
N GLY A 314 14.57 20.88 5.62
CA GLY A 314 13.85 21.89 6.40
C GLY A 314 14.71 22.63 7.42
N VAL A 315 14.45 23.93 7.59
CA VAL A 315 15.16 24.86 8.49
C VAL A 315 14.41 25.00 9.82
N THR A 316 13.08 25.07 9.78
CA THR A 316 12.23 25.19 10.97
C THR A 316 11.82 23.80 11.52
N ILE A 317 11.21 23.75 12.71
CA ILE A 317 10.74 22.46 13.27
C ILE A 317 9.53 21.99 12.47
N GLU A 318 8.67 22.94 12.11
CA GLU A 318 7.44 22.75 11.35
C GLU A 318 7.77 22.18 9.96
N GLU A 319 8.73 22.79 9.25
CA GLU A 319 9.20 22.26 7.95
C GLU A 319 9.79 20.86 8.09
N LYS A 320 10.52 20.58 9.17
CA LYS A 320 11.10 19.24 9.40
C LYS A 320 10.02 18.20 9.63
N ILE A 321 9.01 18.50 10.44
CA ILE A 321 7.87 17.61 10.69
C ILE A 321 7.08 17.39 9.40
N GLU A 322 6.84 18.43 8.61
CA GLU A 322 6.16 18.33 7.32
C GLU A 322 6.91 17.41 6.35
N ASN A 323 8.26 17.47 6.33
CA ASN A 323 9.07 16.55 5.53
C ASN A 323 8.98 15.09 6.01
N ILE A 324 8.77 14.84 7.30
CA ILE A 324 8.52 13.50 7.84
C ILE A 324 7.14 13.01 7.40
N ILE A 325 6.12 13.86 7.48
CA ILE A 325 4.76 13.55 7.01
C ILE A 325 4.79 13.21 5.52
N SER A 326 5.40 14.08 4.71
CA SER A 326 5.57 13.88 3.26
C SER A 326 6.29 12.56 2.94
N TYR A 327 7.32 12.20 3.70
CA TYR A 327 8.01 10.92 3.53
C TYR A 327 7.08 9.72 3.73
N PHE A 328 6.21 9.76 4.75
CA PHE A 328 5.24 8.68 4.98
C PHE A 328 4.12 8.69 3.95
N GLU A 329 3.67 9.85 3.47
CA GLU A 329 2.71 9.93 2.36
C GLU A 329 3.28 9.31 1.07
N GLU A 330 4.56 9.56 0.76
CA GLU A 330 5.26 8.94 -0.37
C GLU A 330 5.40 7.42 -0.17
N LEU A 331 5.80 6.99 1.03
CA LEU A 331 5.97 5.56 1.36
C LEU A 331 4.66 4.78 1.26
N GLU A 332 3.53 5.41 1.55
CA GLU A 332 2.21 4.81 1.46
C GLU A 332 1.72 4.65 0.02
N LYS A 333 2.06 5.62 -0.84
CA LYS A 333 1.77 5.58 -2.29
C LYS A 333 2.69 4.64 -3.05
N ASP A 334 3.85 4.33 -2.47
CA ASP A 334 4.81 3.42 -3.08
C ASP A 334 4.25 1.99 -3.08
N GLU A 335 4.13 1.36 -4.24
CA GLU A 335 3.66 -0.03 -4.34
C GLU A 335 4.73 -1.04 -3.88
N LYS A 336 5.93 -0.56 -3.54
CA LYS A 336 7.08 -1.42 -3.25
C LYS A 336 7.05 -2.00 -1.86
N VAL A 337 7.39 -3.28 -1.83
CA VAL A 337 7.36 -4.16 -0.66
C VAL A 337 8.70 -4.12 0.10
N GLY A 338 9.82 -3.89 -0.60
CA GLY A 338 11.18 -3.86 -0.04
C GLY A 338 11.85 -5.24 0.05
N ILE A 339 11.09 -6.32 -0.11
CA ILE A 339 11.52 -7.71 -0.33
C ILE A 339 10.62 -8.32 -1.43
N SER A 340 11.02 -9.46 -2.00
CA SER A 340 10.19 -10.20 -2.95
C SER A 340 8.86 -10.67 -2.33
N ILE A 341 7.81 -10.85 -3.13
CA ILE A 341 6.51 -11.38 -2.71
C ILE A 341 6.68 -12.74 -2.02
N GLU A 342 7.47 -13.64 -2.62
CA GLU A 342 7.79 -14.94 -2.01
C GLU A 342 8.52 -14.81 -0.68
N GLY A 343 9.45 -13.85 -0.59
CA GLY A 343 10.17 -13.53 0.65
C GLY A 343 9.21 -13.06 1.74
N TYR A 344 8.17 -12.31 1.39
CA TYR A 344 7.13 -11.90 2.32
C TYR A 344 6.26 -13.08 2.75
N ASP A 345 5.80 -13.93 1.83
CA ASP A 345 5.03 -15.13 2.19
C ASP A 345 5.83 -16.07 3.10
N LYS A 346 7.11 -16.28 2.79
CA LYS A 346 7.99 -17.08 3.64
C LYS A 346 8.15 -16.46 5.03
N LEU A 347 8.33 -15.13 5.11
CA LEU A 347 8.40 -14.41 6.39
C LEU A 347 7.13 -14.63 7.21
N LEU A 348 5.95 -14.54 6.60
CA LEU A 348 4.67 -14.75 7.29
C LEU A 348 4.52 -16.18 7.81
N ILE A 349 4.88 -17.18 7.00
CA ILE A 349 4.86 -18.60 7.40
C ILE A 349 5.82 -18.85 8.56
N ASP A 350 7.06 -18.35 8.46
CA ASP A 350 8.06 -18.54 9.50
C ASP A 350 7.66 -17.80 10.80
N LEU A 351 7.01 -16.64 10.70
CA LEU A 351 6.46 -15.92 11.85
C LEU A 351 5.32 -16.70 12.52
N GLU A 352 4.36 -17.21 11.74
CA GLU A 352 3.23 -17.98 12.27
C GLU A 352 3.68 -19.29 12.94
N THR A 353 4.69 -19.97 12.36
CA THR A 353 5.25 -21.20 12.95
C THR A 353 6.08 -20.94 14.20
N THR A 354 6.76 -19.79 14.28
CA THR A 354 7.63 -19.45 15.43
C THR A 354 6.86 -18.81 16.58
N LEU A 355 5.82 -18.02 16.28
CA LEU A 355 5.10 -17.20 17.25
C LEU A 355 3.61 -17.61 17.29
N PRO A 356 3.17 -18.43 18.27
CA PRO A 356 1.81 -18.99 18.30
C PRO A 356 0.68 -17.95 18.32
N THR A 357 0.94 -16.76 18.86
CA THR A 357 -0.03 -15.67 18.95
C THR A 357 0.01 -14.72 17.76
N PHE A 358 0.91 -14.92 16.79
CA PHE A 358 1.17 -14.01 15.67
C PHE A 358 -0.11 -13.61 14.94
N LYS A 359 -0.84 -14.60 14.40
CA LYS A 359 -2.06 -14.35 13.63
C LYS A 359 -3.07 -13.52 14.41
N LYS A 360 -3.32 -13.90 15.67
CA LYS A 360 -4.26 -13.18 16.55
C LYS A 360 -3.82 -11.74 16.82
N SER A 361 -2.51 -11.51 17.03
CA SER A 361 -1.96 -10.18 17.26
C SER A 361 -2.11 -9.28 16.04
N ILE A 362 -1.80 -9.79 14.84
CA ILE A 362 -1.93 -9.03 13.59
C ILE A 362 -3.40 -8.69 13.30
N LEU A 363 -4.30 -9.68 13.34
CA LEU A 363 -5.72 -9.46 13.08
C LEU A 363 -6.35 -8.49 14.09
N GLY A 364 -5.98 -8.62 15.37
CA GLY A 364 -6.45 -7.73 16.43
C GLY A 364 -5.87 -6.31 16.37
N GLU A 365 -4.72 -6.12 15.73
CA GLU A 365 -4.13 -4.78 15.57
C GLU A 365 -4.77 -4.02 14.40
N PHE A 366 -4.97 -4.68 13.27
CA PHE A 366 -5.60 -4.10 12.09
C PHE A 366 -7.13 -4.20 12.07
N GLU A 367 -7.74 -4.67 13.16
CA GLU A 367 -9.19 -4.92 13.27
C GLU A 367 -9.77 -5.74 12.10
N MET A 368 -8.99 -6.72 11.64
CA MET A 368 -9.36 -7.64 10.57
C MET A 368 -10.27 -8.77 11.10
N SER A 369 -11.09 -9.34 10.22
CA SER A 369 -11.94 -10.48 10.59
C SER A 369 -11.11 -11.77 10.72
N ASP A 370 -11.54 -12.67 11.62
CA ASP A 370 -10.78 -13.87 12.01
C ASP A 370 -10.50 -14.87 10.86
N ASP A 371 -11.30 -14.82 9.81
CA ASP A 371 -11.22 -15.68 8.65
C ASP A 371 -10.26 -15.18 7.56
N ILE A 372 -9.70 -13.98 7.71
CA ILE A 372 -8.69 -13.46 6.79
C ILE A 372 -7.44 -14.37 6.82
N VAL A 373 -6.95 -14.67 5.62
CA VAL A 373 -5.70 -15.41 5.41
C VAL A 373 -4.56 -14.40 5.35
N LEU A 374 -3.55 -14.60 6.20
CA LEU A 374 -2.36 -13.74 6.22
C LEU A 374 -1.36 -14.25 5.19
N ASN A 375 -1.42 -13.71 3.98
CA ASN A 375 -0.43 -13.89 2.92
C ASN A 375 -0.05 -12.54 2.31
N SER A 376 1.02 -12.52 1.54
CA SER A 376 1.58 -11.33 0.89
C SER A 376 0.52 -10.57 0.10
N ASN A 377 -0.16 -11.23 -0.84
CA ASN A 377 -1.19 -10.63 -1.70
C ASN A 377 -2.30 -9.96 -0.88
N THR A 378 -2.84 -10.68 0.11
CA THR A 378 -3.93 -10.17 0.94
C THR A 378 -3.47 -8.94 1.71
N LEU A 379 -2.31 -9.00 2.37
CA LEU A 379 -1.81 -7.87 3.16
C LEU A 379 -1.43 -6.67 2.28
N LEU A 380 -0.90 -6.89 1.07
CA LEU A 380 -0.60 -5.83 0.13
C LEU A 380 -1.87 -5.15 -0.42
N ASP A 381 -2.95 -5.90 -0.64
CA ASP A 381 -4.28 -5.32 -0.95
C ASP A 381 -4.78 -4.39 0.18
N TYR A 382 -4.39 -4.67 1.43
CA TYR A 382 -4.63 -3.81 2.60
C TYR A 382 -3.57 -2.70 2.79
N ASN A 383 -2.62 -2.56 1.86
CA ASN A 383 -1.45 -1.70 1.92
C ASN A 383 -0.59 -1.95 3.19
N ILE A 384 -0.45 -3.21 3.61
CA ILE A 384 0.34 -3.64 4.77
C ILE A 384 1.60 -4.35 4.29
N LYS A 385 2.74 -3.69 4.49
CA LYS A 385 4.05 -4.15 4.03
C LYS A 385 4.74 -4.97 5.12
N PRO A 386 5.80 -5.75 4.77
CA PRO A 386 6.51 -6.60 5.72
C PRO A 386 7.02 -5.85 6.96
N ARG A 387 7.51 -4.62 6.79
CA ARG A 387 7.97 -3.80 7.92
C ARG A 387 6.81 -3.45 8.86
N ASP A 388 5.62 -3.21 8.33
CA ASP A 388 4.45 -2.86 9.13
C ASP A 388 4.01 -4.05 10.01
N ILE A 389 4.16 -5.28 9.51
CA ILE A 389 3.97 -6.52 10.30
C ILE A 389 5.00 -6.63 11.42
N LEU A 390 6.28 -6.41 11.12
CA LEU A 390 7.36 -6.49 12.11
C LEU A 390 7.25 -5.40 13.17
N ASP A 391 6.74 -4.22 12.82
CA ASP A 391 6.52 -3.10 13.74
C ASP A 391 5.40 -3.40 14.76
N ILE A 392 4.55 -4.41 14.55
CA ILE A 392 3.54 -4.85 15.53
C ILE A 392 4.16 -5.74 16.61
N LEU A 393 5.22 -6.48 16.28
CA LEU A 393 5.82 -7.45 17.19
C LEU A 393 6.51 -6.77 18.37
N THR A 394 6.43 -7.42 19.53
CA THR A 394 7.18 -6.97 20.70
C THR A 394 8.68 -7.20 20.48
N ILE A 395 9.52 -6.47 21.21
CA ILE A 395 10.98 -6.69 21.13
C ILE A 395 11.38 -8.12 21.52
N ASN A 396 10.60 -8.77 22.38
CA ASN A 396 10.85 -10.16 22.79
C ASN A 396 10.47 -11.14 21.68
N ASP A 397 9.35 -10.91 21.00
CA ASP A 397 8.95 -11.72 19.84
C ASP A 397 9.95 -11.61 18.70
N LEU A 398 10.43 -10.40 18.41
CA LEU A 398 11.49 -10.18 17.42
C LEU A 398 12.78 -10.94 17.77
N LYS A 399 13.19 -10.93 19.05
CA LYS A 399 14.37 -11.68 19.51
C LYS A 399 14.16 -13.19 19.41
N THR A 400 12.99 -13.68 19.79
CA THR A 400 12.62 -15.10 19.68
C THR A 400 12.68 -15.55 18.23
N PHE A 401 12.10 -14.76 17.33
CA PHE A 401 12.09 -15.03 15.90
C PHE A 401 13.50 -15.03 15.30
N VAL A 402 14.31 -14.01 15.60
CA VAL A 402 15.69 -13.91 15.13
C VAL A 402 16.53 -15.10 15.59
N ALA A 403 16.34 -15.56 16.83
CA ALA A 403 17.04 -16.73 17.35
C ALA A 403 16.61 -18.03 16.65
N ALA A 404 15.30 -18.23 16.46
CA ALA A 404 14.74 -19.42 15.82
C ALA A 404 15.17 -19.55 14.35
N GLN A 405 15.21 -18.44 13.63
CA GLN A 405 15.55 -18.40 12.20
C GLN A 405 17.05 -18.20 11.94
N HIS A 406 17.89 -18.22 12.98
CA HIS A 406 19.34 -17.99 12.90
C HIS A 406 19.74 -16.69 12.19
N ILE A 407 18.94 -15.64 12.37
CA ILE A 407 19.17 -14.32 11.80
C ILE A 407 20.17 -13.55 12.68
N LYS A 408 20.86 -12.59 12.08
CA LYS A 408 21.78 -11.69 12.79
C LYS A 408 21.06 -10.95 13.94
N SER A 409 21.57 -11.11 15.15
CA SER A 409 21.00 -10.49 16.37
C SER A 409 21.60 -9.13 16.73
N ARG A 410 22.74 -8.75 16.12
CA ARG A 410 23.40 -7.46 16.36
C ARG A 410 22.85 -6.39 15.41
N GLY A 411 22.49 -5.23 15.95
CA GLY A 411 21.97 -4.09 15.19
C GLY A 411 20.46 -4.01 15.27
N ASP A 412 19.84 -3.46 14.23
CA ASP A 412 18.39 -3.35 14.14
C ASP A 412 17.78 -4.69 13.73
N LEU A 413 16.91 -5.25 14.58
CA LEU A 413 16.34 -6.58 14.36
C LEU A 413 15.37 -6.59 13.17
N VAL A 414 14.58 -5.52 12.98
CA VAL A 414 13.61 -5.42 11.90
C VAL A 414 14.33 -5.39 10.56
N ILE A 415 15.38 -4.57 10.43
CA ILE A 415 16.20 -4.51 9.21
C ILE A 415 16.91 -5.84 8.97
N ASN A 416 17.48 -6.46 10.00
CA ASN A 416 18.15 -7.75 9.86
C ASN A 416 17.19 -8.86 9.39
N ILE A 417 15.93 -8.83 9.86
CA ILE A 417 14.89 -9.75 9.38
C ILE A 417 14.59 -9.46 7.92
N LEU A 418 14.26 -8.22 7.55
CA LEU A 418 13.93 -7.88 6.15
C LEU A 418 15.04 -8.28 5.18
N GLU A 419 16.31 -8.02 5.53
CA GLU A 419 17.45 -8.44 4.71
C GLU A 419 17.61 -9.97 4.62
N ALA A 420 17.27 -10.72 5.67
CA ALA A 420 17.33 -12.18 5.64
C ALA A 420 16.25 -12.82 4.73
N TYR A 421 15.13 -12.13 4.53
CA TYR A 421 14.05 -12.56 3.63
C TYR A 421 14.07 -11.85 2.28
N LYS A 422 15.10 -11.04 2.02
CA LYS A 422 15.31 -10.40 0.73
C LYS A 422 15.89 -11.42 -0.24
N ASP A 423 15.01 -12.11 -0.95
CA ASP A 423 15.42 -12.99 -2.04
C ASP A 423 15.81 -12.16 -3.27
N ALA A 424 17.11 -11.87 -3.40
CA ALA A 424 17.63 -11.08 -4.50
C ALA A 424 17.42 -11.75 -5.87
N GLU A 425 17.32 -13.09 -5.94
CA GLU A 425 17.05 -13.78 -7.20
C GLU A 425 15.58 -13.59 -7.60
N ASN A 426 14.65 -13.83 -6.67
CA ASN A 426 13.23 -13.64 -6.93
C ASN A 426 12.87 -12.17 -7.15
N LEU A 427 13.49 -11.23 -6.44
CA LEU A 427 13.31 -9.80 -6.68
C LEU A 427 13.73 -9.40 -8.11
N MET A 428 14.78 -10.03 -8.66
CA MET A 428 15.21 -9.82 -10.04
C MET A 428 14.24 -10.44 -11.05
N ILE A 429 13.61 -11.57 -10.72
CA ILE A 429 12.57 -12.20 -11.55
C ILE A 429 11.29 -11.35 -11.54
N GLU A 430 10.87 -10.85 -10.39
CA GLU A 430 9.71 -9.95 -10.26
C GLU A 430 9.92 -8.65 -11.04
N SER A 431 11.16 -8.12 -11.06
CA SER A 431 11.52 -6.93 -11.84
C SER A 431 11.98 -7.25 -13.28
N TYR A 432 11.78 -8.48 -13.77
CA TYR A 432 12.32 -8.93 -15.05
C TYR A 432 11.81 -8.11 -16.25
N GLU A 433 10.54 -7.71 -16.21
CA GLU A 433 9.95 -6.83 -17.23
C GLU A 433 10.60 -5.44 -17.22
N SER A 434 10.77 -4.82 -16.06
CA SER A 434 11.43 -3.51 -15.90
C SER A 434 12.91 -3.55 -16.32
N ILE A 435 13.59 -4.69 -16.10
CA ILE A 435 14.94 -4.96 -16.65
C ILE A 435 14.90 -5.02 -18.18
N GLY A 436 13.91 -5.70 -18.75
CA GLY A 436 13.66 -5.78 -20.18
C GLY A 436 13.46 -4.40 -20.82
N PHE A 437 12.64 -3.56 -20.17
CA PHE A 437 12.40 -2.16 -20.56
C PHE A 437 13.55 -1.20 -20.22
N ARG A 438 14.60 -1.70 -19.57
CA ARG A 438 15.75 -0.91 -19.10
C ARG A 438 15.34 0.27 -18.21
N ASN A 439 14.27 0.10 -17.42
CA ASN A 439 13.71 1.13 -16.56
C ASN A 439 14.55 1.29 -15.27
N LEU A 440 15.67 2.01 -15.38
CA LEU A 440 16.57 2.22 -14.24
C LEU A 440 15.93 2.95 -13.06
N ALA A 441 14.89 3.76 -13.29
CA ALA A 441 14.18 4.46 -12.22
C ALA A 441 13.47 3.43 -11.35
N GLU A 442 12.59 2.62 -11.96
CA GLU A 442 11.82 1.57 -11.31
C GLU A 442 12.72 0.49 -10.68
N LEU A 443 13.85 0.14 -11.31
CA LEU A 443 14.80 -0.82 -10.72
C LEU A 443 15.46 -0.29 -9.45
N LYS A 444 15.97 0.94 -9.46
CA LYS A 444 16.56 1.56 -8.25
C LYS A 444 15.54 1.65 -7.15
N GLU A 445 14.33 2.02 -7.54
CA GLU A 445 13.17 2.09 -6.70
C GLU A 445 12.83 0.71 -6.06
N ASN A 446 12.86 -0.39 -6.82
CA ASN A 446 12.70 -1.77 -6.32
C ASN A 446 13.91 -2.28 -5.52
N GLY A 447 14.88 -1.41 -5.19
CA GLY A 447 16.09 -1.77 -4.46
C GLY A 447 17.13 -2.53 -5.30
N ILE A 448 16.99 -2.51 -6.62
CA ILE A 448 17.92 -3.13 -7.59
C ILE A 448 18.88 -2.07 -8.12
N LEU A 449 20.14 -2.15 -7.68
CA LEU A 449 21.21 -1.28 -8.15
C LEU A 449 21.98 -1.98 -9.27
N ILE A 450 21.66 -1.68 -10.52
CA ILE A 450 22.33 -2.21 -11.72
C ILE A 450 22.73 -1.08 -12.68
N LYS A 451 23.87 -1.22 -13.37
CA LYS A 451 24.28 -0.25 -14.39
C LYS A 451 23.53 -0.50 -15.69
N GLU A 452 23.27 0.57 -16.45
CA GLU A 452 22.57 0.48 -17.73
C GLU A 452 23.23 -0.47 -18.74
N SER A 453 24.57 -0.51 -18.73
CA SER A 453 25.39 -1.37 -19.58
C SER A 453 25.24 -2.86 -19.26
N GLU A 454 24.83 -3.19 -18.03
CA GLU A 454 24.72 -4.57 -17.53
C GLU A 454 23.32 -5.16 -17.72
N LEU A 455 22.32 -4.33 -18.04
CA LEU A 455 20.91 -4.75 -18.15
C LEU A 455 20.68 -5.84 -19.20
N GLY A 456 21.33 -5.77 -20.36
CA GLY A 456 21.18 -6.79 -21.41
C GLY A 456 21.66 -8.17 -20.92
N LEU A 457 22.86 -8.21 -20.34
CA LEU A 457 23.42 -9.42 -19.76
C LEU A 457 22.59 -9.94 -18.58
N LYS A 458 22.07 -9.03 -17.75
CA LYS A 458 21.21 -9.42 -16.62
C LYS A 458 19.88 -9.99 -17.09
N PHE A 459 19.29 -9.41 -18.11
CA PHE A 459 18.08 -9.94 -18.73
C PHE A 459 18.32 -11.38 -19.22
N GLU A 460 19.40 -11.63 -19.96
CA GLU A 460 19.79 -12.99 -20.36
C GLU A 460 20.00 -13.94 -19.17
N GLU A 461 20.67 -13.49 -18.11
CA GLU A 461 20.92 -14.28 -16.90
C GLU A 461 19.60 -14.69 -16.22
N ILE A 462 18.66 -13.75 -16.07
CA ILE A 462 17.36 -14.01 -15.46
C ILE A 462 16.52 -14.94 -16.35
N THR A 463 16.55 -14.75 -17.67
CA THR A 463 15.92 -15.67 -18.62
C THR A 463 16.40 -17.12 -18.40
N LYS A 464 17.71 -17.32 -18.24
CA LYS A 464 18.29 -18.65 -17.95
C LYS A 464 17.78 -19.20 -16.63
N THR A 465 17.74 -18.37 -15.59
CA THR A 465 17.20 -18.76 -14.28
C THR A 465 15.74 -19.20 -14.40
N ILE A 466 14.90 -18.44 -15.12
CA ILE A 466 13.49 -18.80 -15.33
C ILE A 466 13.38 -20.17 -16.04
N PHE A 467 14.11 -20.41 -17.13
CA PHE A 467 14.08 -21.72 -17.80
C PHE A 467 14.60 -22.87 -16.93
N LYS A 468 15.61 -22.64 -16.08
CA LYS A 468 16.04 -23.63 -15.08
C LYS A 468 14.93 -23.91 -14.06
N LYS A 469 14.24 -22.88 -13.56
CA LYS A 469 13.10 -23.03 -12.63
C LYS A 469 11.91 -23.74 -13.29
N LEU A 470 11.73 -23.58 -14.62
CA LEU A 470 10.81 -24.38 -15.43
C LEU A 470 11.27 -25.83 -15.69
N GLY A 471 12.43 -26.24 -15.16
CA GLY A 471 12.95 -27.61 -15.25
C GLY A 471 13.69 -27.93 -16.55
N PHE A 472 14.04 -26.94 -17.38
CA PHE A 472 14.83 -27.17 -18.59
C PHE A 472 16.33 -27.31 -18.29
N ASN A 473 17.02 -28.10 -19.12
CA ASN A 473 18.48 -28.17 -19.13
C ASN A 473 19.07 -26.99 -19.93
N VAL A 474 19.43 -25.92 -19.23
CA VAL A 474 20.17 -24.78 -19.81
C VAL A 474 21.65 -25.14 -19.95
N ASP A 475 22.07 -25.47 -21.18
CA ASP A 475 23.38 -26.09 -21.46
C ASP A 475 24.43 -25.05 -21.91
N GLU A 476 25.12 -24.48 -20.93
CA GLU A 476 26.19 -23.50 -21.17
C GLU A 476 27.43 -24.11 -21.85
N ALA A 477 27.68 -25.42 -21.67
CA ALA A 477 28.80 -26.10 -22.31
C ALA A 477 28.53 -26.28 -23.81
N LEU A 478 27.33 -26.74 -24.16
CA LEU A 478 26.89 -26.85 -25.55
C LEU A 478 26.83 -25.47 -26.21
N LYS A 479 26.31 -24.45 -25.52
CA LYS A 479 26.31 -23.08 -26.03
C LYS A 479 27.71 -22.59 -26.40
N LYS A 480 28.70 -22.79 -25.51
CA LYS A 480 30.10 -22.44 -25.80
C LYS A 480 30.66 -23.22 -26.99
N ASN A 481 30.28 -24.49 -27.15
CA ASN A 481 30.68 -25.29 -28.31
C ASN A 481 30.05 -24.73 -29.60
N LEU A 482 28.76 -24.39 -29.59
CA LEU A 482 28.02 -23.89 -30.75
C LEU A 482 28.51 -22.49 -31.18
N ASN A 483 28.79 -21.61 -30.22
CA ASN A 483 29.17 -20.23 -30.47
C ASN A 483 30.45 -20.09 -31.31
N THR A 484 30.49 -19.04 -32.11
CA THR A 484 31.65 -18.63 -32.92
C THR A 484 31.96 -17.15 -32.67
N ALA A 485 33.05 -16.63 -33.24
CA ALA A 485 33.36 -15.21 -33.16
C ALA A 485 32.26 -14.30 -33.77
N LYS A 486 31.46 -14.84 -34.71
CA LYS A 486 30.39 -14.10 -35.40
C LYS A 486 28.99 -14.39 -34.85
N ASN A 487 28.74 -15.62 -34.40
CA ASN A 487 27.44 -16.08 -33.96
C ASN A 487 27.51 -16.46 -32.47
N GLN A 488 26.93 -15.64 -31.61
CA GLN A 488 26.90 -15.86 -30.16
C GLN A 488 25.46 -16.04 -29.71
N ILE A 489 25.05 -17.28 -29.48
CA ILE A 489 23.74 -17.63 -28.95
C ILE A 489 23.71 -17.25 -27.46
N ASP A 490 22.62 -16.63 -27.02
CA ASP A 490 22.44 -16.20 -25.62
C ASP A 490 22.19 -17.40 -24.70
N ILE A 491 21.24 -18.28 -25.09
CA ILE A 491 20.82 -19.47 -24.32
C ILE A 491 20.52 -20.65 -25.25
N VAL A 492 20.95 -21.84 -24.81
CA VAL A 492 20.62 -23.12 -25.46
C VAL A 492 19.94 -24.01 -24.42
N LEU A 493 18.74 -24.49 -24.75
CA LEU A 493 18.07 -25.55 -23.98
C LEU A 493 18.33 -26.88 -24.68
N ASN A 494 18.91 -27.83 -23.96
CA ASN A 494 19.20 -29.17 -24.48
C ASN A 494 18.05 -30.12 -24.12
N LEU A 495 17.36 -30.65 -25.13
CA LEU A 495 16.21 -31.54 -24.94
C LEU A 495 16.61 -33.03 -24.98
N GLY A 496 17.89 -33.33 -25.24
CA GLY A 496 18.37 -34.68 -25.51
C GLY A 496 18.25 -35.07 -26.99
N ASN A 497 18.85 -36.20 -27.38
CA ASN A 497 18.80 -36.72 -28.76
C ASN A 497 19.25 -35.73 -29.86
N ASN A 498 20.20 -34.85 -29.53
CA ASN A 498 20.66 -33.74 -30.39
C ASN A 498 19.58 -32.71 -30.75
N ASP A 499 18.41 -32.73 -30.09
CA ASP A 499 17.38 -31.71 -30.21
C ASP A 499 17.66 -30.55 -29.24
N ILE A 500 17.60 -29.32 -29.74
CA ILE A 500 17.83 -28.10 -28.97
C ILE A 500 16.81 -27.01 -29.25
N ILE A 501 16.61 -26.13 -28.28
CA ILE A 501 15.94 -24.83 -28.45
C ILE A 501 17.01 -23.75 -28.33
N VAL A 502 17.06 -22.85 -29.31
CA VAL A 502 17.92 -21.66 -29.25
C VAL A 502 17.08 -20.46 -28.83
N ILE A 503 17.63 -19.63 -27.96
CA ILE A 503 16.94 -18.45 -27.45
C ILE A 503 17.82 -17.23 -27.64
N GLU A 504 17.21 -16.17 -28.16
CA GLU A 504 17.77 -14.82 -28.24
C GLU A 504 16.98 -13.91 -27.31
N CYS A 505 17.68 -13.04 -26.59
CA CYS A 505 17.11 -12.09 -25.63
C CYS A 505 17.35 -10.66 -26.12
N LYS A 506 16.31 -9.82 -26.09
CA LYS A 506 16.41 -8.40 -26.47
C LYS A 506 15.80 -7.51 -25.41
N THR A 507 16.51 -6.45 -25.04
CA THR A 507 16.00 -5.36 -24.20
C THR A 507 15.76 -4.12 -25.06
N VAL A 508 14.79 -3.30 -24.69
CA VAL A 508 14.43 -2.07 -25.41
C VAL A 508 13.98 -1.02 -24.40
N LYS A 509 14.29 0.26 -24.62
CA LYS A 509 13.87 1.34 -23.70
C LYS A 509 12.41 1.75 -23.88
N GLU A 510 11.92 1.64 -25.10
CA GLU A 510 10.58 2.06 -25.52
C GLU A 510 9.74 0.82 -25.85
N SER A 511 8.41 0.92 -25.76
CA SER A 511 7.49 -0.17 -26.08
C SER A 511 7.58 -0.60 -27.55
N GLY A 512 7.28 -1.87 -27.82
CA GLY A 512 7.23 -2.40 -29.18
C GLY A 512 8.60 -2.64 -29.83
N TYR A 513 9.27 -3.73 -29.50
CA TYR A 513 10.46 -4.15 -30.23
C TYR A 513 10.15 -4.39 -31.71
N ASN A 514 10.83 -3.68 -32.62
CA ASN A 514 10.48 -3.61 -34.04
C ASN A 514 11.61 -4.01 -35.02
N LYS A 515 12.74 -4.56 -34.54
CA LYS A 515 13.92 -4.85 -35.38
C LYS A 515 13.93 -6.27 -35.96
N PHE A 516 12.83 -6.69 -36.58
CA PHE A 516 12.63 -8.08 -37.03
C PHE A 516 13.73 -8.56 -38.00
N SER A 517 13.97 -7.81 -39.08
CA SER A 517 14.95 -8.17 -40.12
C SER A 517 16.36 -8.43 -39.62
N SER A 518 16.78 -7.79 -38.52
CA SER A 518 18.11 -8.02 -37.94
C SER A 518 18.14 -9.30 -37.11
N VAL A 519 17.11 -9.51 -36.29
CA VAL A 519 17.04 -10.64 -35.37
C VAL A 519 16.73 -11.94 -36.09
N SER A 520 15.85 -11.93 -37.09
CA SER A 520 15.54 -13.12 -37.88
C SER A 520 16.79 -13.66 -38.59
N ARG A 521 17.63 -12.78 -39.16
CA ARG A 521 18.93 -13.16 -39.75
C ARG A 521 19.90 -13.71 -38.71
N GLN A 522 19.94 -13.11 -37.51
CA GLN A 522 20.78 -13.56 -36.40
C GLN A 522 20.36 -14.97 -35.93
N ILE A 523 19.07 -15.19 -35.70
CA ILE A 523 18.54 -16.51 -35.31
C ILE A 523 18.75 -17.54 -36.42
N LYS A 524 18.54 -17.17 -37.69
CA LYS A 524 18.82 -18.06 -38.83
C LYS A 524 20.28 -18.54 -38.83
N SER A 525 21.24 -17.65 -38.58
CA SER A 525 22.65 -18.04 -38.53
C SER A 525 22.95 -19.00 -37.36
N TYR A 526 22.23 -18.90 -36.26
CA TYR A 526 22.34 -19.85 -35.15
C TYR A 526 21.81 -21.23 -35.51
N VAL A 527 20.64 -21.27 -36.15
CA VAL A 527 20.02 -22.51 -36.63
C VAL A 527 20.95 -23.22 -37.62
N ASP A 528 21.52 -22.48 -38.57
CA ASP A 528 22.47 -23.00 -39.55
C ASP A 528 23.74 -23.52 -38.85
N THR A 529 24.25 -22.79 -37.85
CA THR A 529 25.45 -23.19 -37.08
C THR A 529 25.20 -24.47 -36.28
N ALA A 530 24.05 -24.59 -35.61
CA ALA A 530 23.68 -25.79 -34.86
C ALA A 530 23.51 -27.00 -35.79
N SER A 531 22.83 -26.80 -36.91
CA SER A 531 22.62 -27.83 -37.95
C SER A 531 23.96 -28.33 -38.51
N SER A 532 24.91 -27.43 -38.77
CA SER A 532 26.25 -27.79 -39.26
C SER A 532 27.05 -28.65 -38.26
N LYS A 533 26.69 -28.59 -36.97
CA LYS A 533 27.31 -29.35 -35.88
C LYS A 533 26.51 -30.60 -35.48
N GLY A 534 25.50 -30.97 -36.27
CA GLY A 534 24.70 -32.19 -36.07
C GLY A 534 23.56 -32.07 -35.05
N PHE A 535 23.17 -30.84 -34.68
CA PHE A 535 22.03 -30.59 -33.80
C PHE A 535 20.79 -30.17 -34.59
N SER A 536 19.63 -30.65 -34.16
CA SER A 536 18.31 -30.27 -34.67
C SER A 536 17.77 -29.14 -33.80
N VAL A 537 17.53 -27.96 -34.39
CA VAL A 537 16.85 -26.87 -33.70
C VAL A 537 15.35 -27.06 -33.82
N VAL A 538 14.72 -27.59 -32.77
CA VAL A 538 13.27 -27.86 -32.78
C VAL A 538 12.44 -26.59 -32.73
N LYS A 539 12.99 -25.53 -32.11
CA LYS A 539 12.34 -24.22 -31.99
C LYS A 539 13.36 -23.12 -31.73
N SER A 540 13.07 -21.93 -32.23
CA SER A 540 13.78 -20.71 -31.86
C SER A 540 12.85 -19.83 -31.03
N LEU A 541 13.34 -19.27 -29.93
CA LEU A 541 12.59 -18.33 -29.09
C LEU A 541 13.25 -16.96 -29.11
N LEU A 542 12.44 -15.92 -29.25
CA LEU A 542 12.86 -14.54 -29.02
C LEU A 542 12.12 -14.00 -27.79
N ILE A 543 12.89 -13.50 -26.84
CA ILE A 543 12.38 -12.99 -25.58
C ILE A 543 12.70 -11.50 -25.48
N ALA A 544 11.68 -10.69 -25.28
CA ALA A 544 11.78 -9.24 -25.16
C ALA A 544 10.72 -8.74 -24.17
N PRO A 545 10.84 -7.52 -23.61
CA PRO A 545 9.76 -6.99 -22.76
C PRO A 545 8.43 -6.90 -23.52
N ASP A 546 8.46 -6.45 -24.78
CA ASP A 546 7.28 -6.27 -25.63
C ASP A 546 7.64 -6.28 -27.13
N PHE A 547 6.65 -6.53 -27.99
CA PHE A 547 6.79 -6.60 -29.46
C PHE A 547 5.74 -5.70 -30.13
N SER A 548 6.12 -5.01 -31.22
CA SER A 548 5.12 -4.25 -32.00
C SER A 548 4.22 -5.17 -32.82
N ASP A 549 3.01 -4.71 -33.14
CA ASP A 549 2.09 -5.47 -34.01
C ASP A 549 2.73 -5.81 -35.37
N ASP A 550 3.45 -4.86 -35.97
CA ASP A 550 4.20 -5.08 -37.20
C ASP A 550 5.24 -6.20 -37.05
N PHE A 551 5.95 -6.26 -35.91
CA PHE A 551 6.93 -7.32 -35.65
C PHE A 551 6.26 -8.69 -35.57
N ILE A 552 5.11 -8.78 -34.89
CA ILE A 552 4.35 -10.02 -34.76
C ILE A 552 3.87 -10.50 -36.13
N ASN A 553 3.34 -9.58 -36.94
CA ASN A 553 2.87 -9.87 -38.29
C ASN A 553 4.02 -10.34 -39.20
N GLU A 554 5.18 -9.68 -39.16
CA GLU A 554 6.36 -10.10 -39.92
C GLU A 554 6.88 -11.48 -39.47
N CYS A 555 6.79 -11.78 -38.17
CA CYS A 555 7.18 -13.09 -37.64
C CYS A 555 6.26 -14.22 -38.10
N ASP A 556 4.96 -13.98 -38.21
CA ASP A 556 3.96 -14.96 -38.67
C ASP A 556 4.19 -15.38 -40.13
N LEU A 557 4.75 -14.48 -40.94
CA LEU A 557 5.07 -14.76 -42.35
C LEU A 557 6.36 -15.59 -42.53
N GLN A 558 7.17 -15.79 -41.49
CA GLN A 558 8.50 -16.41 -41.58
C GLN A 558 8.53 -17.82 -40.97
N PHE A 559 8.36 -18.84 -41.81
CA PHE A 559 8.30 -20.24 -41.37
C PHE A 559 9.66 -20.95 -41.26
N ASP A 560 10.71 -20.44 -41.92
CA ASP A 560 12.01 -21.15 -42.08
C ASP A 560 12.75 -21.46 -40.77
N ILE A 561 12.60 -20.62 -39.74
CA ILE A 561 13.41 -20.69 -38.51
C ILE A 561 12.61 -21.13 -37.27
N ASN A 562 11.33 -21.50 -37.47
CA ASN A 562 10.39 -21.90 -36.42
C ASN A 562 10.46 -20.99 -35.17
N LEU A 563 10.34 -19.67 -35.39
CA LEU A 563 10.47 -18.67 -34.36
C LEU A 563 9.15 -18.46 -33.60
N SER A 564 9.22 -18.43 -32.27
CA SER A 564 8.13 -17.93 -31.41
C SER A 564 8.64 -16.81 -30.51
N LEU A 565 7.72 -15.91 -30.17
CA LEU A 565 7.92 -14.71 -29.39
C LEU A 565 7.33 -14.94 -27.99
N ILE A 566 8.06 -14.54 -26.95
CA ILE A 566 7.58 -14.56 -25.57
C ILE A 566 7.91 -13.21 -24.95
N THR A 567 6.90 -12.52 -24.41
CA THR A 567 7.13 -11.28 -23.65
C THR A 567 7.72 -11.60 -22.29
N ALA A 568 8.47 -10.67 -21.71
CA ALA A 568 9.08 -10.84 -20.39
C ALA A 568 8.01 -11.12 -19.32
N GLY A 569 6.93 -10.34 -19.31
CA GLY A 569 5.78 -10.54 -18.42
C GLY A 569 5.15 -11.93 -18.58
N SER A 570 4.92 -12.38 -19.82
CA SER A 570 4.33 -13.72 -20.03
C SER A 570 5.24 -14.86 -19.60
N LEU A 571 6.55 -14.73 -19.74
CA LEU A 571 7.48 -15.76 -19.27
C LEU A 571 7.44 -15.89 -17.73
N VAL A 572 7.36 -14.76 -17.02
CA VAL A 572 7.21 -14.74 -15.55
C VAL A 572 5.87 -15.36 -15.14
N ASN A 573 4.77 -14.96 -15.77
CA ASN A 573 3.45 -15.51 -15.48
C ASN A 573 3.38 -17.03 -15.71
N ILE A 574 4.05 -17.54 -16.76
CA ILE A 574 4.16 -18.98 -17.02
C ILE A 574 4.95 -19.67 -15.90
N LEU A 575 6.06 -19.07 -15.43
CA LEU A 575 6.83 -19.60 -14.30
C LEU A 575 5.97 -19.66 -13.03
N GLU A 576 5.27 -18.59 -12.67
CA GLU A 576 4.41 -18.57 -11.50
C GLU A 576 3.32 -19.64 -11.58
N GLY A 577 2.61 -19.72 -12.70
CA GLY A 577 1.60 -20.75 -12.89
C GLY A 577 2.14 -22.18 -12.92
N PHE A 578 3.41 -22.37 -13.28
CA PHE A 578 4.08 -23.67 -13.25
C PHE A 578 4.41 -24.15 -11.83
N LYS A 579 4.74 -23.23 -10.91
CA LYS A 579 5.02 -23.55 -9.49
C LYS A 579 3.82 -24.21 -8.80
N ASP A 580 2.60 -23.86 -9.22
CA ASP A 580 1.36 -24.46 -8.71
C ASP A 580 1.10 -25.90 -9.22
N THR A 581 1.94 -26.40 -10.13
CA THR A 581 1.77 -27.74 -10.73
C THR A 581 2.63 -28.78 -10.04
N LYS A 582 2.29 -30.06 -10.23
CA LYS A 582 3.11 -31.19 -9.76
C LYS A 582 4.18 -31.62 -10.77
N LEU A 583 4.29 -30.91 -11.89
CA LEU A 583 5.21 -31.26 -12.97
C LEU A 583 6.64 -30.92 -12.56
N LYS A 584 7.59 -31.82 -12.83
CA LYS A 584 9.02 -31.57 -12.58
C LYS A 584 9.69 -30.77 -13.69
N GLN A 585 9.11 -30.79 -14.89
CA GLN A 585 9.63 -30.10 -16.05
C GLN A 585 8.45 -29.59 -16.88
N PHE A 586 8.58 -28.35 -17.34
CA PHE A 586 7.61 -27.70 -18.20
C PHE A 586 7.55 -28.41 -19.58
N PRO A 587 6.35 -28.76 -20.09
CA PRO A 587 6.21 -29.42 -21.38
C PRO A 587 6.56 -28.47 -22.53
N PHE A 588 7.75 -28.61 -23.12
CA PHE A 588 8.26 -27.72 -24.16
C PHE A 588 7.34 -27.62 -25.40
N GLN A 589 6.52 -28.64 -25.66
CA GLN A 589 5.54 -28.66 -26.75
C GLN A 589 4.51 -27.52 -26.64
N LEU A 590 4.30 -26.96 -25.46
CA LEU A 590 3.43 -25.81 -25.25
C LEU A 590 4.02 -24.52 -25.83
N LEU A 591 5.34 -24.45 -26.03
CA LEU A 591 6.03 -23.31 -26.67
C LEU A 591 6.05 -23.41 -28.21
N MET A 592 5.43 -24.43 -28.79
CA MET A 592 5.53 -24.71 -30.23
C MET A 592 4.40 -24.11 -31.06
N LYS A 593 3.26 -23.78 -30.43
CA LYS A 593 1.97 -23.62 -31.13
C LYS A 593 1.66 -22.22 -31.65
N ASP A 594 2.14 -21.18 -30.97
CA ASP A 594 1.76 -19.81 -31.26
C ASP A 594 2.98 -19.01 -31.74
N VAL A 595 2.78 -18.06 -32.64
CA VAL A 595 3.82 -17.09 -33.05
C VAL A 595 4.18 -16.21 -31.86
N LEU A 596 3.18 -15.52 -31.29
CA LEU A 596 3.31 -14.89 -29.98
C LEU A 596 2.65 -15.81 -28.94
N ILE A 597 3.45 -16.34 -28.02
CA ILE A 597 2.99 -17.25 -26.98
C ILE A 597 1.94 -16.57 -26.10
N LYS A 598 0.75 -17.18 -26.03
CA LYS A 598 -0.36 -16.69 -25.20
C LYS A 598 -0.34 -17.40 -23.84
N GLU A 599 0.08 -16.67 -22.81
CA GLU A 599 0.19 -17.18 -21.43
C GLU A 599 -1.09 -17.88 -20.95
N GLU A 600 -2.28 -17.31 -21.19
CA GLU A 600 -3.54 -17.89 -20.72
C GLU A 600 -3.76 -19.33 -21.23
N ARG A 601 -3.32 -19.60 -22.46
CA ARG A 601 -3.46 -20.91 -23.09
C ARG A 601 -2.53 -21.92 -22.43
N ILE A 602 -1.31 -21.50 -22.12
CA ILE A 602 -0.33 -22.31 -21.39
C ILE A 602 -0.83 -22.60 -19.98
N LEU A 603 -1.25 -21.57 -19.25
CA LEU A 603 -1.77 -21.70 -17.87
C LEU A 603 -2.98 -22.65 -17.80
N LYS A 604 -3.89 -22.58 -18.77
CA LYS A 604 -5.02 -23.52 -18.90
C LYS A 604 -4.57 -24.95 -19.22
N ALA A 605 -3.44 -25.13 -19.90
CA ALA A 605 -2.93 -26.45 -20.29
C ALA A 605 -2.16 -27.14 -19.16
N ILE A 606 -1.36 -26.40 -18.38
CA ILE A 606 -0.54 -26.97 -17.29
C ILE A 606 -1.35 -27.22 -16.00
N LYS A 607 -2.51 -26.59 -15.84
CA LYS A 607 -3.45 -26.83 -14.72
C LYS A 607 -4.35 -28.06 -14.91
N LYS A 608 -4.33 -28.68 -16.09
CA LYS A 608 -4.99 -29.97 -16.36
C LYS A 608 -4.04 -31.10 -16.01
#